data_AF-A0A5B9YAY0-F1
#
_entry.id   AF-A0A5B9YAY0-F1
#
_cell.length_a   1.000
_cell.length_b   1.000
_cell.length_c   1.000
_cell.angle_alpha   90.00
_cell.angle_beta   90.00
_cell.angle_gamma   90.00
#
_symmetry.space_group_name_H-M   'P 1'
#
loop_
_entity.id
_entity.type
_entity.pdbx_description
1 polymer ?
#
loop_
_entity_poly.entity_id
_entity_poly.type
_entity_poly.pdbx_seq_one_letter_code
_entity_poly.pdbx_strand_id
1 'polypeptide(L)'
;MKKIIVVVAAMLIMATVFVGCQTESQRVSYNLSQEADNFNVIRQLTVINCIEGDVLFQMTGKMSITADAADNQLEVIVEDENGYYQKHFVGLSDNVTYVVEQLGVKNVSKYKYTLNYNPKMWIPVDVKTID
;
A
#
# COMPACT_ATOMS: atom_id res chain seq x y z
N MET A 1 9.69 -46.75 -26.65
CA MET A 1 8.71 -46.51 -25.57
C MET A 1 9.38 -46.36 -24.19
N LYS A 2 10.16 -47.33 -23.70
CA LYS A 2 10.83 -47.24 -22.38
C LYS A 2 11.72 -45.99 -22.18
N LYS A 3 12.47 -45.56 -23.21
CA LYS A 3 13.33 -44.35 -23.15
C LYS A 3 12.55 -43.04 -23.06
N ILE A 4 11.34 -42.97 -23.63
CA ILE A 4 10.48 -41.78 -23.60
C ILE A 4 9.84 -41.61 -22.21
N ILE A 5 9.44 -42.72 -21.59
CA ILE A 5 8.86 -42.73 -20.23
C ILE A 5 9.87 -42.21 -19.20
N VAL A 6 11.15 -42.57 -19.34
CA VAL A 6 12.22 -42.11 -18.43
C VAL A 6 12.46 -40.60 -18.56
N VAL A 7 12.39 -40.05 -19.78
CA VAL A 7 12.56 -38.61 -20.01
C VAL A 7 11.39 -37.80 -19.45
N VAL A 8 10.16 -38.27 -19.63
CA VAL A 8 8.96 -37.61 -19.09
C VAL A 8 8.94 -37.67 -17.55
N ALA A 9 9.34 -38.80 -16.96
CA ALA A 9 9.46 -38.93 -15.51
C ALA A 9 10.56 -38.01 -14.93
N ALA A 10 11.69 -37.86 -15.62
CA ALA A 10 12.76 -36.95 -15.21
C ALA A 10 12.32 -35.47 -15.27
N MET A 11 11.54 -35.07 -16.27
CA MET A 11 10.97 -33.71 -16.35
C MET A 11 9.94 -33.44 -15.24
N LEU A 12 9.10 -34.43 -14.91
CA LEU A 12 8.13 -34.32 -13.80
C LEU A 12 8.83 -34.16 -12.45
N ILE A 13 9.88 -34.93 -12.20
CA ILE A 13 10.68 -34.81 -10.97
C ILE A 13 11.36 -33.44 -10.92
N MET A 14 11.93 -32.97 -12.04
CA MET A 14 12.57 -31.65 -12.13
C MET A 14 11.57 -30.49 -11.91
N ALA A 15 10.31 -30.65 -12.33
CA ALA A 15 9.26 -29.66 -12.09
C ALA A 15 8.86 -29.54 -10.60
N THR A 16 8.95 -30.63 -9.83
CA THR A 16 8.64 -30.60 -8.38
C THR A 16 9.71 -29.93 -7.53
N VAL A 17 10.95 -29.83 -8.02
CA VAL A 17 12.06 -29.16 -7.30
C VAL A 17 11.93 -27.63 -7.37
N PHE A 18 11.19 -27.09 -8.35
CA PHE A 18 10.96 -25.65 -8.50
C PHE A 18 9.74 -25.12 -7.74
N VAL A 19 8.91 -25.97 -7.13
CA VAL A 19 7.84 -25.54 -6.22
C VAL A 19 8.46 -25.33 -4.83
N GLY A 20 9.38 -24.36 -4.76
CA GLY A 20 10.21 -24.08 -3.60
C GLY A 20 9.38 -23.79 -2.34
N CYS A 21 9.98 -24.14 -1.19
CA CYS A 21 9.54 -23.80 0.16
C CYS A 21 9.13 -22.33 0.28
N GLN A 22 7.84 -22.03 0.08
CA GLN A 22 7.27 -20.78 0.57
C GLN A 22 6.88 -20.99 2.02
N THR A 23 7.35 -20.11 2.90
CA THR A 23 6.87 -20.07 4.28
C THR A 23 5.41 -19.63 4.30
N GLU A 24 4.68 -20.02 5.33
CA GLU A 24 3.29 -19.56 5.51
C GLU A 24 3.19 -18.03 5.51
N SER A 25 4.21 -17.33 6.05
CA SER A 25 4.27 -15.86 6.00
C SER A 25 4.33 -15.28 4.59
N GLN A 26 5.05 -15.92 3.67
CA GLN A 26 5.13 -15.47 2.27
C GLN A 26 3.79 -15.66 1.56
N ARG A 27 3.10 -16.77 1.80
CA ARG A 27 1.77 -17.04 1.25
C ARG A 27 0.74 -16.03 1.75
N VAL A 28 0.72 -15.79 3.06
CA VAL A 28 -0.19 -14.81 3.66
C VAL A 28 0.09 -13.40 3.15
N SER A 29 1.37 -13.00 3.09
CA SER A 29 1.76 -11.69 2.54
C SER A 29 1.29 -11.52 1.09
N TYR A 30 1.51 -12.53 0.24
CA TYR A 30 1.06 -12.49 -1.15
C TYR A 30 -0.46 -12.31 -1.27
N ASN A 31 -1.23 -13.10 -0.51
CA ASN A 31 -2.68 -13.00 -0.51
C ASN A 31 -3.18 -11.64 0.00
N LEU A 32 -2.59 -11.11 1.08
CA LEU A 32 -2.96 -9.80 1.62
C LEU A 32 -2.65 -8.66 0.65
N SER A 33 -1.53 -8.73 -0.08
CA SER A 33 -1.23 -7.77 -1.14
C SER A 33 -2.25 -7.85 -2.27
N GLN A 34 -2.54 -9.07 -2.75
CA GLN A 34 -3.52 -9.30 -3.81
C GLN A 34 -4.93 -8.81 -3.45
N GLU A 35 -5.39 -9.05 -2.21
CA GLU A 35 -6.69 -8.57 -1.75
C GLU A 35 -6.80 -7.04 -1.79
N ALA A 36 -5.71 -6.33 -1.56
CA ALA A 36 -5.74 -4.88 -1.62
C ALA A 36 -5.53 -4.30 -3.01
N ASP A 37 -4.74 -4.97 -3.86
CA ASP A 37 -4.65 -4.63 -5.27
C ASP A 37 -6.00 -4.84 -5.98
N ASN A 38 -6.83 -5.73 -5.45
CA ASN A 38 -8.22 -5.92 -5.85
C ASN A 38 -9.23 -5.03 -5.10
N PHE A 39 -8.77 -4.07 -4.29
CA PHE A 39 -9.62 -3.13 -3.54
C PHE A 39 -10.64 -3.80 -2.58
N ASN A 40 -10.35 -5.00 -2.08
CA ASN A 40 -11.25 -5.73 -1.17
C ASN A 40 -11.05 -5.35 0.31
N VAL A 41 -9.90 -4.77 0.66
CA VAL A 41 -9.54 -4.40 2.04
C VAL A 41 -9.37 -2.89 2.20
N ILE A 42 -9.67 -2.40 3.40
CA ILE A 42 -9.46 -1.00 3.76
C ILE A 42 -8.06 -0.88 4.36
N ARG A 43 -7.32 0.11 3.89
CA ARG A 43 -6.02 0.48 4.44
C ARG A 43 -6.01 1.94 4.86
N GLN A 44 -5.10 2.25 5.77
CA GLN A 44 -4.77 3.60 6.17
C GLN A 44 -3.30 3.84 5.88
N LEU A 45 -3.03 4.81 5.02
CA LEU A 45 -1.70 5.36 4.80
C LEU A 45 -1.55 6.59 5.70
N THR A 46 -0.54 6.57 6.56
CA THR A 46 -0.15 7.71 7.40
C THR A 46 1.24 8.16 7.00
N VAL A 47 1.38 9.42 6.60
CA VAL A 47 2.66 10.01 6.22
C VAL A 47 3.13 10.93 7.34
N ILE A 48 4.38 10.80 7.76
CA ILE A 48 4.94 11.38 8.99
C ILE A 48 6.22 12.13 8.65
N ASN A 49 6.37 13.33 9.21
CA ASN A 49 7.63 14.05 9.23
C ASN A 49 8.45 13.64 10.46
N CYS A 50 9.62 13.07 10.23
CA CYS A 50 10.53 12.57 11.27
C CYS A 50 11.28 13.68 12.02
N ILE A 51 11.36 14.90 11.49
CA ILE A 51 12.02 16.02 12.19
C ILE A 51 11.15 16.49 13.37
N GLU A 52 9.86 16.74 13.08
CA GLU A 52 8.93 17.30 14.06
C GLU A 52 8.11 16.21 14.78
N GLY A 53 8.08 14.99 14.22
CA GLY A 53 7.23 13.90 14.69
C GLY A 53 5.75 14.09 14.34
N ASP A 54 5.42 15.10 13.53
CA ASP A 54 4.06 15.44 13.14
C ASP A 54 3.60 14.60 11.94
N VAL A 55 2.34 14.15 11.99
CA VAL A 55 1.67 13.53 10.84
C VAL A 55 1.42 14.61 9.80
N LEU A 56 1.82 14.38 8.55
CA LEU A 56 1.59 15.31 7.45
C LEU A 56 0.17 15.17 6.91
N PHE A 57 -0.22 13.94 6.62
CA PHE A 57 -1.58 13.59 6.24
C PHE A 57 -1.85 12.10 6.46
N GLN A 58 -3.14 11.77 6.48
CA GLN A 58 -3.64 10.40 6.56
C GLN A 58 -4.66 10.16 5.47
N MET A 59 -4.58 9.00 4.85
CA MET A 59 -5.45 8.56 3.78
C MET A 59 -6.04 7.22 4.15
N THR A 60 -7.36 7.09 4.19
CA THR A 60 -8.06 5.84 4.54
C THR A 60 -9.05 5.47 3.46
N GLY A 61 -9.05 4.22 3.04
CA GLY A 61 -9.92 3.73 1.96
C GLY A 61 -9.47 2.37 1.43
N LYS A 62 -10.14 1.91 0.38
CA LYS A 62 -9.66 0.74 -0.37
C LYS A 62 -8.60 1.21 -1.35
N MET A 63 -7.36 0.82 -1.12
CA MET A 63 -6.24 1.34 -1.90
C MET A 63 -5.17 0.28 -2.17
N SER A 64 -4.62 0.37 -3.37
CA SER A 64 -3.36 -0.26 -3.76
C SER A 64 -2.25 0.77 -3.63
N ILE A 65 -1.10 0.35 -3.11
CA ILE A 65 0.03 1.23 -2.85
C ILE A 65 1.29 0.56 -3.40
N THR A 66 2.00 1.28 -4.27
CA THR A 66 3.28 0.85 -4.82
C THR A 66 4.35 1.84 -4.41
N ALA A 67 5.46 1.33 -3.87
CA ALA A 67 6.64 2.13 -3.59
C ALA A 67 7.54 2.15 -4.82
N ASP A 68 7.75 3.34 -5.40
CA ASP A 68 8.74 3.56 -6.45
C ASP A 68 10.04 4.05 -5.81
N ALA A 69 11.03 3.16 -5.80
CA ALA A 69 12.36 3.44 -5.24
C ALA A 69 13.27 4.23 -6.19
N ALA A 70 12.94 4.31 -7.49
CA ALA A 70 13.71 5.10 -8.44
C ALA A 70 13.38 6.58 -8.30
N ASP A 71 12.08 6.89 -8.17
CA ASP A 71 11.57 8.25 -8.04
C ASP A 71 11.35 8.68 -6.57
N ASN A 72 11.62 7.79 -5.61
CA ASN A 72 11.41 8.01 -4.17
C ASN A 72 9.99 8.49 -3.86
N GLN A 73 8.98 7.77 -4.31
CA GLN A 73 7.58 8.14 -4.12
C GLN A 73 6.68 6.95 -3.87
N LEU A 74 5.50 7.19 -3.28
CA LEU A 74 4.40 6.23 -3.25
C LEU A 74 3.40 6.58 -4.33
N GLU A 75 3.05 5.59 -5.13
CA GLU A 75 1.89 5.64 -6.00
C GLU A 75 0.71 4.99 -5.28
N VAL A 76 -0.32 5.79 -4.97
CA VAL A 76 -1.51 5.32 -4.25
C VAL A 76 -2.69 5.39 -5.19
N ILE A 77 -3.32 4.26 -5.46
CA ILE A 77 -4.58 4.19 -6.20
C ILE A 77 -5.68 3.89 -5.21
N VAL A 78 -6.73 4.72 -5.20
CA VAL A 78 -7.85 4.59 -4.27
C VAL A 78 -9.19 4.54 -5.01
N GLU A 79 -10.06 3.62 -4.59
CA GLU A 79 -11.46 3.55 -5.04
C GLU A 79 -12.31 4.48 -4.17
N ASP A 80 -13.07 5.38 -4.79
CA ASP A 80 -13.99 6.29 -4.11
C ASP A 80 -15.38 5.67 -3.89
N GLU A 81 -16.28 6.39 -3.20
CA GLU A 81 -17.62 5.89 -2.85
C GLU A 81 -18.50 5.62 -4.09
N ASN A 82 -18.18 6.24 -5.23
CA ASN A 82 -18.91 6.14 -6.48
C ASN A 82 -18.30 5.09 -7.43
N GLY A 83 -17.23 4.41 -7.03
CA GLY A 83 -16.51 3.42 -7.83
C GLY A 83 -15.54 4.04 -8.84
N TYR A 84 -15.20 5.32 -8.73
CA TYR A 84 -14.12 5.93 -9.51
C TYR A 84 -12.78 5.71 -8.82
N TYR A 85 -11.73 5.65 -9.64
CA TYR A 85 -10.36 5.48 -9.17
C TYR A 85 -9.60 6.80 -9.24
N GLN A 86 -8.91 7.15 -8.16
CA GLN A 86 -8.01 8.29 -8.10
C GLN A 86 -6.58 7.80 -7.86
N LYS A 87 -5.60 8.44 -8.53
CA LYS A 87 -4.17 8.15 -8.35
C LYS A 87 -3.49 9.34 -7.70
N HIS A 88 -2.74 9.07 -6.64
CA HIS A 88 -1.94 10.05 -5.91
C HIS A 88 -0.47 9.66 -5.99
N PHE A 89 0.39 10.66 -6.16
CA PHE A 89 1.83 10.53 -6.04
C PHE A 89 2.27 11.23 -4.76
N VAL A 90 2.89 10.49 -3.86
CA VAL A 90 3.37 11.00 -2.58
C VAL A 90 4.89 10.94 -2.58
N GLY A 91 5.54 12.09 -2.75
CA GLY A 91 6.99 12.18 -2.67
C GLY A 91 7.49 11.85 -1.26
N LEU A 92 8.47 10.95 -1.19
CA LEU A 92 9.22 10.64 0.02
C LEU A 92 10.52 11.46 0.04
N SER A 93 11.02 11.74 1.23
CA SER A 93 12.31 12.40 1.44
C SER A 93 12.99 11.80 2.67
N ASP A 94 14.26 12.13 2.92
CA ASP A 94 15.02 11.60 4.06
C ASP A 94 14.32 11.79 5.41
N ASN A 95 13.47 12.82 5.51
CA ASN A 95 12.76 13.18 6.73
C ASN A 95 11.27 12.84 6.69
N VAL A 96 10.77 12.24 5.60
CA VAL A 96 9.35 11.87 5.46
C VAL A 96 9.25 10.36 5.33
N THR A 97 8.58 9.75 6.32
CA THR A 97 8.30 8.32 6.34
C THR A 97 6.80 8.06 6.24
N TYR A 98 6.43 6.79 6.11
CA TYR A 98 5.04 6.38 6.01
C TYR A 98 4.79 5.06 6.71
N VAL A 99 3.54 4.86 7.11
CA VAL A 99 3.02 3.61 7.66
C VAL A 99 1.76 3.25 6.89
N VAL A 100 1.65 1.99 6.48
CA VAL A 100 0.42 1.43 5.89
C VAL A 100 -0.14 0.41 6.85
N GLU A 101 -1.36 0.66 7.33
CA GLU A 101 -2.08 -0.23 8.22
C GLU A 101 -3.28 -0.82 7.48
N GLN A 102 -3.44 -2.14 7.53
CA GLN A 102 -4.67 -2.78 7.05
C GLN A 102 -5.70 -2.79 8.17
N LEU A 103 -6.82 -2.10 7.97
CA LEU A 103 -7.84 -1.94 8.98
C LEU A 103 -8.82 -3.11 8.98
N GLY A 104 -9.14 -3.61 10.17
CA GLY A 104 -10.18 -4.62 10.36
C GLY A 104 -11.58 -4.03 10.09
N VAL A 105 -12.43 -4.81 9.42
CA VAL A 105 -13.76 -4.42 8.90
C VAL A 105 -14.76 -3.93 9.97
N LYS A 106 -14.43 -4.04 11.26
CA LYS A 106 -15.43 -3.89 12.33
C LYS A 106 -15.91 -2.44 12.56
N ASN A 107 -15.12 -1.42 12.24
CA ASN A 107 -15.44 -0.02 12.58
C ASN A 107 -15.06 1.03 11.52
N VAL A 108 -14.74 0.63 10.28
CA VAL A 108 -14.36 1.57 9.22
C VAL A 108 -15.39 1.51 8.11
N SER A 109 -15.92 2.66 7.70
CA SER A 109 -16.86 2.74 6.59
C SER A 109 -16.17 2.21 5.33
N LYS A 110 -16.66 1.07 4.80
CA LYS A 110 -16.15 0.45 3.56
C LYS A 110 -16.24 1.38 2.35
N TYR A 111 -17.12 2.36 2.41
CA TYR A 111 -17.46 3.20 1.28
C TYR A 111 -16.85 4.59 1.36
N LYS A 112 -16.23 4.97 2.49
CA LYS A 112 -15.75 6.35 2.67
C LYS A 112 -14.25 6.47 2.62
N TYR A 113 -13.77 6.97 1.47
CA TYR A 113 -12.42 7.50 1.37
C TYR A 113 -12.29 8.77 2.23
N THR A 114 -11.24 8.84 3.05
CA THR A 114 -10.96 10.02 3.86
C THR A 114 -9.51 10.41 3.68
N LEU A 115 -9.27 11.67 3.31
CA LEU A 115 -7.95 12.28 3.27
C LEU A 115 -7.91 13.44 4.28
N ASN A 116 -7.16 13.23 5.36
CA ASN A 116 -7.01 14.18 6.45
C ASN A 116 -5.61 14.79 6.39
N TYR A 117 -5.51 16.05 5.98
CA TYR A 117 -4.27 16.82 6.09
C TYR A 117 -4.12 17.39 7.50
N ASN A 118 -2.89 17.45 8.00
CA ASN A 118 -2.61 18.13 9.25
C ASN A 118 -2.81 19.65 9.06
N PRO A 119 -3.73 20.28 9.81
CA PRO A 119 -4.04 21.70 9.64
C PRO A 119 -2.87 22.63 9.95
N LYS A 120 -1.88 22.20 10.75
CA LYS A 120 -0.67 23.00 11.02
C LYS A 120 0.18 23.27 9.77
N MET A 121 0.06 22.44 8.72
CA MET A 121 0.76 22.63 7.45
C MET A 121 0.29 23.85 6.65
N TRP A 122 -0.91 24.37 6.94
CA TRP A 122 -1.55 25.43 6.16
C TRP A 122 -1.67 26.76 6.93
N ILE A 123 -1.09 26.89 8.11
CA ILE A 123 -1.15 28.15 8.87
C ILE A 123 0.11 28.98 8.64
N PRO A 124 0.10 29.89 7.65
CA PRO A 124 0.97 31.05 7.72
C PRO A 124 0.19 32.33 7.42
N VAL A 125 -0.46 32.97 8.40
CA VAL A 125 -0.55 34.44 8.44
C VAL A 125 -0.79 34.92 9.88
N ASP A 126 0.24 35.49 10.51
CA ASP A 126 0.01 36.51 11.54
C ASP A 126 -0.59 37.71 10.82
N VAL A 127 -1.92 37.88 10.87
CA VAL A 127 -2.56 39.12 10.45
C VAL A 127 -2.15 40.19 11.46
N LYS A 128 -1.04 40.88 11.20
CA LYS A 128 -0.74 42.13 11.90
C LYS A 128 -1.76 43.16 11.42
N THR A 129 -2.83 43.34 12.18
CA THR A 129 -3.62 44.56 12.11
C THR A 129 -2.69 45.69 12.57
N ILE A 130 -2.28 46.54 11.63
CA ILE A 130 -1.63 47.80 11.96
C ILE A 130 -2.78 48.73 12.37
N ASP A 131 -2.81 49.11 13.65
CA ASP A 131 -3.62 50.23 14.17
C ASP A 131 -3.04 51.58 13.69
#